data_AF-A0A1I3F3X3-F1
#
_entry.id   AF-A0A1I3F3X3-F1
#
_cell.length_a   1.000
_cell.length_b   1.000
_cell.length_c   1.000
_cell.angle_alpha   90.00
_cell.angle_beta   90.00
_cell.angle_gamma   90.00
#
_symmetry.space_group_name_H-M   'P 1'
#
loop_
_entity.id
_entity.type
_entity.pdbx_description
1 polymer ?
#
loop_
_entity_poly.entity_id
_entity_poly.type
_entity_poly.pdbx_seq_one_letter_code
_entity_poly.pdbx_strand_id
1 'polypeptide(L)'
;MNFSIFNIANSFSPNGDGINDTWKIDGLENYPNSEVSVYDVSGKRVFYKITSGSFEWDGKLNSRNLPTATYWYTIKVSDGRILNGYLLLKNRN
;
A
#
# COMPACT_ATOMS: atom_id res chain seq x y z
N MET A 1 -9.64 -14.15 21.98
CA MET A 1 -9.49 -13.91 20.53
C MET A 1 -8.89 -12.52 20.38
N ASN A 2 -7.73 -12.39 19.71
CA ASN A 2 -7.19 -11.07 19.37
C ASN A 2 -7.72 -10.67 18.01
N PHE A 3 -8.50 -9.59 17.96
CA PHE A 3 -8.87 -8.94 16.71
C PHE A 3 -7.81 -7.89 16.40
N SER A 4 -7.25 -7.91 15.19
CA SER A 4 -6.41 -6.82 14.73
C SER A 4 -7.13 -6.06 13.64
N ILE A 5 -7.33 -4.78 13.91
CA ILE A 5 -7.93 -3.82 13.00
C ILE A 5 -6.78 -3.20 12.21
N PHE A 6 -6.81 -3.36 10.90
CA PHE A 6 -5.94 -2.63 9.99
C PHE A 6 -6.71 -1.45 9.43
N ASN A 7 -6.11 -0.26 9.47
CA ASN A 7 -6.66 0.90 8.78
C ASN A 7 -6.00 1.00 7.41
N ILE A 8 -6.76 0.68 6.36
CA ILE A 8 -6.26 0.63 4.99
C ILE A 8 -7.02 1.66 4.17
N ALA A 9 -6.40 2.81 3.91
CA ALA A 9 -6.97 3.78 3.00
C ALA A 9 -7.06 3.19 1.58
N ASN A 10 -8.15 3.48 0.88
CA ASN A 10 -8.36 3.07 -0.51
C ASN A 10 -7.95 4.17 -1.50
N SER A 11 -7.37 5.27 -1.04
CA SER A 11 -6.85 6.34 -1.90
C SER A 11 -5.72 7.13 -1.23
N PHE A 12 -4.78 7.63 -2.04
CA PHE A 12 -3.75 8.58 -1.62
C PHE A 12 -3.34 9.47 -2.81
N SER A 13 -2.69 10.59 -2.54
CA SER A 13 -2.31 11.61 -3.52
C SER A 13 -0.87 12.05 -3.32
N PRO A 14 0.12 11.45 -4.00
CA PRO A 14 1.54 11.77 -3.83
C PRO A 14 1.92 13.05 -4.59
N ASN A 15 1.37 14.20 -4.18
CA ASN A 15 1.59 15.51 -4.82
C ASN A 15 2.54 16.43 -4.02
N GLY A 16 2.98 16.00 -2.83
CA GLY A 16 3.94 16.73 -2.00
C GLY A 16 3.31 17.86 -1.18
N ASP A 17 1.99 17.88 -1.01
CA ASP A 17 1.30 18.88 -0.18
C ASP A 17 1.28 18.53 1.32
N GLY A 18 1.85 17.38 1.70
CA GLY A 18 1.89 16.85 3.05
C GLY A 18 0.65 16.07 3.46
N ILE A 19 -0.38 15.98 2.62
CA ILE A 19 -1.68 15.39 2.92
C ILE A 19 -1.88 14.12 2.09
N ASN A 20 -1.87 12.96 2.75
CA ASN A 20 -2.04 11.65 2.11
C ASN A 20 -1.02 11.42 0.96
N ASP A 21 0.20 11.92 1.10
CA ASP A 21 1.27 11.75 0.12
C ASP A 21 1.78 10.31 0.03
N THR A 22 1.60 9.53 1.09
CA THR A 22 1.96 8.12 1.13
C THR A 22 0.76 7.27 1.52
N TRP A 23 0.70 6.07 0.94
CA TRP A 23 -0.23 5.04 1.34
C TRP A 23 0.32 4.32 2.57
N LYS A 24 -0.31 4.56 3.72
CA LYS A 24 0.03 3.97 5.02
C LYS A 24 -0.97 2.87 5.38
N ILE A 25 -0.50 1.88 6.11
CA ILE A 25 -1.32 0.77 6.62
C ILE A 25 -1.11 0.69 8.13
N ASP A 26 -1.99 1.32 8.90
CA ASP A 26 -1.88 1.33 10.37
C ASP A 26 -2.22 -0.05 10.93
N GLY A 27 -1.47 -0.47 11.96
CA GLY A 27 -1.58 -1.77 12.59
C GLY A 27 -0.63 -2.82 11.99
N LEU A 28 -0.15 -2.62 10.76
CA LEU A 28 0.75 -3.56 10.08
C LEU A 28 2.15 -3.59 10.71
N GLU A 29 2.54 -2.53 11.41
CA GLU A 29 3.79 -2.46 12.18
C GLU A 29 3.89 -3.52 13.29
N ASN A 30 2.75 -4.02 13.78
CA ASN A 30 2.70 -5.10 14.78
C ASN A 30 2.93 -6.49 14.16
N TYR A 31 3.03 -6.56 12.82
CA TYR A 31 3.18 -7.77 12.04
C TYR A 31 4.41 -7.66 11.12
N PRO A 32 5.64 -7.69 11.68
CA PRO A 32 6.85 -7.69 10.88
C PRO A 32 6.90 -8.95 10.00
N ASN A 33 7.68 -8.89 8.91
CA ASN A 33 7.77 -9.91 7.86
C ASN A 33 6.45 -10.12 7.08
N SER A 34 5.53 -9.16 7.08
CA SER A 34 4.37 -9.19 6.19
C SER A 34 4.78 -8.77 4.78
N GLU A 35 4.19 -9.39 3.76
CA GLU A 35 4.44 -9.04 2.36
C GLU A 35 3.34 -8.11 1.83
N VAL A 36 3.73 -6.95 1.30
CA VAL A 36 2.81 -6.04 0.60
C VAL A 36 3.17 -6.02 -0.88
N SER A 37 2.21 -6.36 -1.74
CA SER A 37 2.31 -6.28 -3.19
C SER A 37 1.24 -5.34 -3.75
N VAL A 38 1.61 -4.50 -4.73
CA VAL A 38 0.67 -3.65 -5.49
C VAL A 38 0.82 -3.94 -6.98
N TYR A 39 -0.30 -3.99 -7.69
CA TYR A 39 -0.42 -4.37 -9.09
C TYR A 39 -1.18 -3.30 -9.87
N ASP A 40 -0.76 -3.04 -11.11
CA ASP A 40 -1.54 -2.22 -12.02
C ASP A 40 -2.76 -2.98 -12.59
N VAL A 41 -3.55 -2.29 -13.41
CA VAL A 41 -4.76 -2.85 -14.05
C VAL A 41 -4.49 -4.02 -14.99
N SER A 42 -3.24 -4.19 -15.47
CA SER A 42 -2.83 -5.32 -16.29
C SER A 42 -2.38 -6.53 -15.48
N GLY A 43 -2.36 -6.42 -14.14
CA GLY A 43 -1.86 -7.45 -13.23
C GLY A 43 -0.34 -7.44 -13.05
N LYS A 44 0.37 -6.45 -13.60
CA LYS A 44 1.83 -6.33 -13.39
C LYS A 44 2.09 -5.77 -12.00
N ARG A 45 2.95 -6.44 -11.24
CA ARG A 45 3.39 -5.97 -9.91
C ARG A 45 4.26 -4.72 -10.08
N VAL A 46 3.81 -3.61 -9.50
CA VAL A 46 4.48 -2.31 -9.53
C VAL A 46 5.15 -1.96 -8.20
N PHE A 47 4.83 -2.69 -7.14
CA PHE A 47 5.48 -2.51 -5.84
C PHE A 47 5.50 -3.83 -5.08
N TYR A 48 6.58 -4.04 -4.33
CA TYR A 48 6.74 -5.16 -3.41
C TYR A 48 7.62 -4.76 -2.24
N LYS A 49 7.20 -5.08 -1.01
CA LYS A 49 8.00 -4.88 0.21
C LYS A 49 7.67 -5.94 1.26
N ILE A 50 8.70 -6.40 1.96
CA ILE A 50 8.56 -7.14 3.22
C ILE A 50 8.66 -6.12 4.36
N THR A 51 7.68 -6.10 5.26
CA THR A 51 7.62 -5.12 6.36
C THR A 51 8.61 -5.47 7.47
N SER A 52 9.15 -4.44 8.12
CA SER A 52 10.00 -4.57 9.32
C SER A 52 9.60 -3.59 10.43
N GLY A 53 8.43 -2.95 10.29
CA GLY A 53 7.94 -1.85 11.11
C GLY A 53 6.80 -1.14 10.40
N SER A 54 6.68 0.17 10.58
CA SER A 54 5.67 0.97 9.87
C SER A 54 5.78 0.81 8.35
N PHE A 55 4.62 0.73 7.71
CA PHE A 55 4.53 0.62 6.26
C PHE A 55 4.05 1.92 5.65
N GLU A 56 4.74 2.35 4.61
CA GLU A 56 4.29 3.39 3.72
C GLU A 56 4.80 3.15 2.29
N TRP A 57 4.06 3.64 1.31
CA TRP A 57 4.45 3.68 -0.09
C TRP A 57 4.09 5.03 -0.72
N ASP A 58 5.00 5.60 -1.48
CA ASP A 58 4.88 6.93 -2.09
C ASP A 58 4.32 6.92 -3.52
N GLY A 59 3.82 5.77 -3.99
CA GLY A 59 3.26 5.65 -5.34
C GLY A 59 4.30 5.63 -6.46
N LYS A 60 5.57 5.38 -6.15
CA LYS A 60 6.63 5.29 -7.16
C LYS A 60 7.04 3.86 -7.50
N LEU A 61 7.47 3.69 -8.76
CA LEU A 61 8.19 2.52 -9.25
C LEU A 61 9.52 2.99 -9.83
N ASN A 62 10.64 2.49 -9.30
CA ASN A 62 11.99 2.88 -9.72
C ASN A 62 12.19 4.41 -9.74
N SER A 63 11.79 5.08 -8.66
CA SER A 63 11.85 6.54 -8.48
C SER A 63 10.98 7.36 -9.46
N ARG A 64 10.16 6.72 -10.30
CA ARG A 64 9.20 7.39 -11.18
C ARG A 64 7.80 7.32 -10.60
N ASN A 65 7.08 8.44 -10.68
CA ASN A 65 5.67 8.49 -10.29
C ASN A 65 4.85 7.56 -11.18
N LEU A 66 4.04 6.73 -10.55
CA LEU A 66 3.03 5.96 -11.27
C LEU A 66 1.86 6.86 -11.68
N PRO A 67 1.17 6.53 -12.78
CA PRO A 67 0.04 7.33 -13.26
C PRO A 67 -1.14 7.31 -12.28
N THR A 68 -2.00 8.32 -12.40
CA THR A 68 -3.31 8.32 -11.73
C THR A 68 -4.13 7.15 -12.25
N ALA A 69 -4.40 6.17 -11.39
CA ALA A 69 -5.14 4.97 -11.72
C ALA A 69 -5.58 4.23 -10.45
N THR A 70 -6.48 3.26 -10.64
CA THR A 70 -6.77 2.24 -9.62
C THR A 70 -5.75 1.11 -9.74
N TYR A 71 -5.17 0.76 -8.60
CA TYR A 71 -4.26 -0.35 -8.40
C TYR A 71 -4.94 -1.42 -7.53
N TRP A 72 -4.42 -2.64 -7.58
CA TRP A 72 -4.84 -3.74 -6.71
C TRP A 72 -3.72 -4.05 -5.72
N TYR A 73 -4.05 -4.38 -4.49
CA TYR A 73 -3.07 -4.81 -3.50
C TYR A 73 -3.38 -6.19 -2.93
N THR A 74 -2.30 -6.86 -2.51
CA THR A 74 -2.35 -8.05 -1.68
C THR A 74 -1.38 -7.87 -0.52
N ILE A 75 -1.88 -8.05 0.71
CA ILE A 75 -1.09 -8.04 1.94
C ILE A 75 -1.14 -9.46 2.51
N LYS A 76 0.00 -10.15 2.54
CA LYS A 76 0.14 -11.39 3.30
C LYS A 76 0.71 -11.05 4.66
N VAL A 77 -0.16 -11.05 5.67
CA VAL A 77 0.22 -10.75 7.04
C VAL A 77 1.03 -11.93 7.59
N SER A 78 2.03 -11.65 8.43
CA SER A 78 2.91 -12.70 8.98
C SER A 78 2.21 -13.71 9.90
N ASP A 79 0.97 -13.43 10.32
CA ASP A 79 0.10 -14.38 11.03
C ASP A 79 -0.75 -15.27 10.11
N GLY A 80 -0.55 -15.17 8.79
CA GLY A 80 -1.21 -16.00 7.78
C GLY A 80 -2.47 -15.38 7.15
N ARG A 81 -2.95 -14.23 7.63
CA ARG A 81 -4.08 -13.54 6.99
C ARG A 81 -3.68 -12.98 5.63
N ILE A 82 -4.63 -12.98 4.69
CA ILE A 82 -4.46 -12.38 3.37
C ILE A 82 -5.54 -11.31 3.19
N LEU A 83 -5.11 -10.07 2.94
CA LEU A 83 -5.99 -8.94 2.66
C LEU A 83 -5.81 -8.51 1.21
N ASN A 84 -6.93 -8.28 0.52
CA ASN A 84 -6.93 -7.80 -0.85
C ASN A 84 -7.87 -6.61 -0.97
N GLY A 85 -7.58 -5.73 -1.91
CA GLY A 85 -8.43 -4.59 -2.19
C GLY A 85 -7.89 -3.74 -3.32
N TYR A 86 -8.52 -2.59 -3.52
CA TYR A 86 -8.11 -1.61 -4.49
C TYR A 86 -7.53 -0.38 -3.81
N LEU A 87 -6.69 0.35 -4.54
CA LEU A 87 -6.06 1.58 -4.11
C LEU A 87 -6.06 2.59 -5.26
N LEU A 88 -6.72 3.72 -5.06
CA LEU A 88 -6.67 4.85 -5.99
C LEU A 88 -5.42 5.68 -5.72
N LEU A 89 -4.50 5.70 -6.67
CA LEU A 89 -3.41 6.68 -6.70
C LEU A 89 -3.90 7.87 -7.54
N LYS A 90 -3.94 9.06 -6.95
CA LYS A 90 -4.38 10.27 -7.64
C LYS A 90 -3.30 11.35 -7.59
N ASN A 91 -2.53 11.47 -8.66
CA ASN A 91 -1.71 12.65 -8.90
C ASN A 91 -2.64 13.82 -9.23
N ARG A 92 -2.48 14.94 -8.51
CA ARG A 92 -3.10 16.22 -8.85
C ARG A 92 -2.08 17.04 -9.63
N ASN A 93 -2.51 17.65 -10.73
CA ASN A 93 -1.73 18.66 -11.44
C ASN A 93 -1.93 20.02 -10.78
#